data_AF-A0A9R0SGD9-F1
#
_entry.id   AF-A0A9R0SGD9-F1
#
_cell.length_a   1.000
_cell.length_b   1.000
_cell.length_c   1.000
_cell.angle_alpha   90.00
_cell.angle_beta   90.00
_cell.angle_gamma   90.00
#
_symmetry.space_group_name_H-M   'P 1'
#
loop_
_entity.id
_entity.type
_entity.pdbx_description
1 polymer ?
#
loop_
_entity_poly.entity_id
_entity_poly.type
_entity_poly.pdbx_seq_one_letter_code
_entity_poly.pdbx_strand_id
1 'polypeptide(L)'
;MGDERVKAEALQILGLFQVLPRLVVFDLDYTLWPFYCECRSKRESPSLYRHAKGIMCALKEKGVDMAIASRSPTSDIARVFIDKLELQPMFVAQVNLALQLVLVHPQRTGIQSAC
;
A
#
# COMPACT_ATOMS: atom_id res chain seq x y z
N MET A 1 6.22 -7.05 20.96
CA MET A 1 7.46 -7.88 21.01
C MET A 1 7.86 -8.41 19.64
N GLY A 2 6.95 -8.93 18.81
CA GLY A 2 7.27 -9.39 17.45
C GLY A 2 7.77 -8.27 16.52
N ASP A 3 7.05 -7.15 16.47
CA ASP A 3 7.39 -6.03 15.57
C ASP A 3 8.75 -5.42 15.86
N GLU A 4 9.14 -5.26 17.14
CA GLU A 4 10.45 -4.72 17.52
C GLU A 4 11.60 -5.60 17.05
N ARG A 5 11.44 -6.92 17.15
CA ARG A 5 12.45 -7.85 16.64
C ARG A 5 12.58 -7.75 15.12
N VAL A 6 11.47 -7.73 14.41
CA VAL A 6 11.45 -7.58 12.93
C VAL A 6 12.08 -6.25 12.52
N LYS A 7 11.73 -5.17 13.22
CA LYS A 7 12.30 -3.84 13.00
C LYS A 7 13.83 -3.86 13.21
N ALA A 8 14.31 -4.46 14.28
CA ALA A 8 15.75 -4.56 14.55
C ALA A 8 16.49 -5.33 13.45
N GLU A 9 15.95 -6.48 13.01
CA GLU A 9 16.49 -7.27 11.90
C GLU A 9 16.50 -6.45 10.59
N ALA A 10 15.42 -5.74 10.29
CA ALA A 10 15.34 -4.88 9.11
C ALA A 10 16.34 -3.70 9.18
N LEU A 11 16.53 -3.07 10.35
CA LEU A 11 17.51 -2.01 10.55
C LEU A 11 18.95 -2.48 10.34
N GLN A 12 19.27 -3.71 10.76
CA GLN A 12 20.57 -4.32 10.50
C GLN A 12 20.79 -4.46 8.99
N ILE A 13 19.83 -5.02 8.26
CA ILE A 13 19.92 -5.19 6.80
C ILE A 13 20.06 -3.84 6.10
N LEU A 14 19.21 -2.87 6.41
CA LEU A 14 19.28 -1.52 5.83
C LEU A 14 20.62 -0.84 6.15
N GLY A 15 21.21 -1.12 7.31
CA GLY A 15 22.53 -0.61 7.71
C GLY A 15 23.71 -1.18 6.94
N LEU A 16 23.53 -2.26 6.17
CA LEU A 16 24.59 -2.82 5.31
C LEU A 16 24.82 -2.00 4.04
N PHE A 17 23.89 -1.11 3.68
CA PHE A 17 23.93 -0.36 2.44
C PHE A 17 24.31 1.10 2.70
N GLN A 18 25.23 1.63 1.89
CA GLN A 18 25.60 3.06 1.96
C GLN A 18 24.52 3.97 1.37
N VAL A 19 23.73 3.45 0.42
CA VAL A 19 22.67 4.19 -0.26
C VAL A 19 21.38 3.40 -0.13
N LEU A 20 20.34 4.08 0.36
CA LEU A 20 18.98 3.56 0.45
C LEU A 20 18.08 4.21 -0.61
N PRO A 21 17.01 3.53 -1.04
CA PRO A 21 16.00 4.16 -1.89
C PRO A 21 15.40 5.36 -1.17
N ARG A 22 15.04 6.40 -1.93
CA ARG A 22 14.35 7.58 -1.39
C ARG A 22 12.88 7.30 -1.11
N LEU A 23 12.28 6.38 -1.86
CA LEU A 23 10.85 6.04 -1.81
C LEU A 23 10.67 4.53 -1.96
N VAL A 24 9.83 3.93 -1.12
CA VAL A 24 9.30 2.58 -1.30
C VAL A 24 7.79 2.67 -1.50
N VAL A 25 7.29 2.07 -2.57
CA VAL A 25 5.85 2.06 -2.89
C VAL A 25 5.29 0.68 -2.60
N PHE A 26 4.25 0.62 -1.79
CA PHE A 26 3.53 -0.61 -1.43
C PHE A 26 2.21 -0.69 -2.20
N ASP A 27 1.92 -1.87 -2.76
CA ASP A 27 0.52 -2.27 -2.98
C ASP A 27 -0.12 -2.65 -1.64
N LEU A 28 -1.41 -2.95 -1.65
CA LEU A 28 -2.19 -3.29 -0.46
C LEU A 28 -2.49 -4.78 -0.38
N ASP A 29 -3.30 -5.28 -1.31
CA ASP A 29 -3.84 -6.64 -1.31
C ASP A 29 -2.72 -7.65 -1.53
N TYR A 30 -2.60 -8.63 -0.62
CA TYR A 30 -1.50 -9.61 -0.60
C TYR A 30 -0.09 -9.00 -0.52
N THR A 31 0.03 -7.73 -0.12
CA THR A 31 1.31 -7.07 0.16
C THR A 31 1.40 -6.65 1.62
N LEU A 32 0.46 -5.82 2.09
CA LEU A 32 0.41 -5.42 3.50
C LEU A 32 -0.46 -6.36 4.32
N TRP A 33 -1.56 -6.84 3.75
CA TRP A 33 -2.52 -7.73 4.40
C TRP A 33 -2.84 -8.98 3.55
N PRO A 34 -3.22 -10.11 4.18
CA PRO A 34 -3.38 -11.40 3.50
C PRO A 34 -4.79 -11.60 2.90
N PHE A 35 -5.36 -10.59 2.24
CA PHE A 35 -6.68 -10.66 1.63
C PHE A 35 -6.87 -9.62 0.52
N TYR A 36 -7.91 -9.81 -0.31
CA TYR A 36 -8.43 -8.76 -1.17
C TYR A 36 -9.36 -7.83 -0.38
N CYS A 37 -9.10 -6.52 -0.43
CA CYS A 37 -9.88 -5.51 0.26
C CYS A 37 -11.32 -5.40 -0.28
N GLU A 38 -11.54 -5.74 -1.55
CA GLU A 38 -12.87 -5.71 -2.18
C GLU A 38 -13.87 -6.72 -1.59
N CYS A 39 -13.38 -7.80 -0.99
CA CYS A 39 -14.20 -8.83 -0.34
C CYS A 39 -14.57 -8.50 1.11
N ARG A 40 -14.26 -7.29 1.59
CA ARG A 40 -14.33 -6.90 3.00
C ARG A 40 -15.30 -5.75 3.23
N SER A 41 -15.63 -5.52 4.49
CA SER A 41 -16.47 -4.41 4.94
C SER A 41 -15.70 -3.44 5.84
N LYS A 42 -16.13 -2.18 5.87
CA LYS A 42 -15.57 -1.14 6.78
C LYS A 42 -15.70 -1.49 8.27
N ARG A 43 -16.55 -2.45 8.64
CA ARG A 43 -16.78 -2.85 10.03
C ARG A 43 -15.71 -3.81 10.53
N GLU A 44 -15.10 -4.58 9.63
CA GLU A 44 -14.05 -5.55 9.98
C GLU A 44 -12.78 -4.87 10.50
N SER A 45 -12.07 -5.57 11.39
CA SER A 45 -10.74 -5.18 11.86
C SER A 45 -9.70 -5.88 10.99
N PRO A 46 -8.97 -5.16 10.11
CA PRO A 46 -7.95 -5.77 9.28
C PRO A 46 -6.74 -6.21 10.12
N SER A 47 -5.95 -7.13 9.58
CA SER A 47 -4.65 -7.50 10.12
C SER A 47 -3.59 -7.47 9.03
N LEU A 48 -2.37 -7.08 9.42
CA LEU A 48 -1.22 -7.09 8.53
C LEU A 48 -0.57 -8.48 8.48
N TYR A 49 0.24 -8.72 7.46
CA TYR A 49 1.28 -9.74 7.58
C TYR A 49 2.13 -9.46 8.82
N ARG A 50 2.46 -10.54 9.55
CA ARG A 50 3.15 -10.51 10.85
C ARG A 50 4.44 -9.68 10.91
N HIS A 51 5.07 -9.40 9.77
CA HIS A 51 6.34 -8.66 9.68
C HIS A 51 6.19 -7.27 9.06
N ALA A 52 5.05 -6.95 8.44
CA ALA A 52 4.91 -5.73 7.65
C ALA A 52 5.12 -4.46 8.49
N LYS A 53 4.53 -4.40 9.70
CA LYS A 53 4.66 -3.23 10.58
C LYS A 53 6.11 -2.96 11.00
N GLY A 54 6.84 -4.00 11.40
CA GLY A 54 8.26 -3.88 11.76
C GLY A 54 9.13 -3.36 10.61
N ILE A 55 8.89 -3.85 9.39
CA ILE A 55 9.60 -3.40 8.18
C ILE A 55 9.31 -1.93 7.88
N MET A 56 8.04 -1.51 7.88
CA MET A 56 7.66 -0.11 7.64
C MET A 56 8.25 0.83 8.70
N CYS A 57 8.28 0.40 9.97
CA CYS A 57 8.92 1.17 11.05
C CYS A 57 10.44 1.34 10.81
N ALA A 58 11.13 0.31 10.33
CA ALA A 58 12.56 0.40 10.03
C ALA A 58 12.85 1.35 8.85
N LEU A 59 12.03 1.29 7.80
CA LEU A 59 12.11 2.23 6.67
C LEU A 59 11.90 3.68 7.13
N LYS A 60 10.87 3.92 7.94
CA LYS A 60 10.57 5.25 8.51
C LYS A 60 11.74 5.78 9.35
N GLU A 61 12.34 4.93 10.18
CA GLU A 61 13.49 5.32 11.01
C GLU A 61 14.75 5.64 10.18
N LYS A 62 14.94 4.96 9.05
CA LYS A 62 16.00 5.26 8.10
C LYS A 62 15.72 6.48 7.20
N GLY A 63 14.57 7.15 7.37
CA GLY A 63 14.18 8.30 6.56
C GLY A 63 13.83 7.95 5.12
N VAL A 64 13.41 6.71 4.87
CA VAL A 64 12.90 6.29 3.55
C VAL A 64 11.42 6.65 3.47
N ASP A 65 11.05 7.47 2.47
CA ASP A 65 9.65 7.80 2.24
C ASP A 65 8.88 6.54 1.82
N MET A 66 7.61 6.46 2.20
CA MET A 66 6.73 5.37 1.82
C MET A 66 5.48 5.90 1.15
N ALA A 67 5.00 5.20 0.13
CA ALA A 67 3.74 5.51 -0.54
C ALA A 67 2.90 4.26 -0.79
N ILE A 68 1.61 4.46 -1.02
CA ILE A 68 0.68 3.40 -1.44
C ILE A 68 0.31 3.59 -2.91
N ALA A 69 0.31 2.51 -3.69
CA ALA A 69 -0.26 2.45 -5.02
C ALA A 69 -1.09 1.17 -5.16
N SER A 70 -2.41 1.29 -5.22
CA SER A 70 -3.31 0.13 -5.28
C SER A 70 -4.34 0.24 -6.40
N ARG A 71 -4.72 -0.90 -6.98
CA ARG A 71 -5.80 -1.02 -7.97
C ARG A 71 -7.13 -1.45 -7.36
N SER A 72 -7.26 -1.48 -6.04
CA SER A 72 -8.54 -1.87 -5.42
C SER A 72 -9.66 -0.91 -5.86
N PRO A 73 -10.82 -1.43 -6.32
CA PRO A 73 -11.98 -0.60 -6.62
C PRO A 73 -12.62 -0.02 -5.35
N THR A 74 -12.30 -0.56 -4.16
CA THR A 74 -12.86 -0.18 -2.86
C THR A 74 -11.92 0.73 -2.05
N SER A 75 -11.52 1.86 -2.64
CA SER A 75 -10.58 2.81 -2.01
C SER A 75 -11.03 3.34 -0.65
N ASP A 76 -12.34 3.44 -0.43
CA ASP A 76 -12.95 3.88 0.81
C ASP A 76 -12.82 2.85 1.94
N ILE A 77 -12.83 1.55 1.61
CA ILE A 77 -12.58 0.46 2.58
C ILE A 77 -11.09 0.42 2.92
N ALA A 78 -10.22 0.49 1.90
CA ALA A 78 -8.78 0.50 2.09
C ALA A 78 -8.33 1.64 3.02
N ARG A 79 -8.86 2.86 2.83
CA ARG A 79 -8.55 4.01 3.69
C ARG A 79 -8.94 3.77 5.15
N VAL A 80 -10.14 3.24 5.40
CA VAL A 80 -10.58 2.88 6.75
C VAL A 80 -9.67 1.83 7.38
N PHE A 81 -9.16 0.88 6.60
CA PHE A 81 -8.24 -0.13 7.11
C PHE A 81 -6.87 0.45 7.46
N ILE A 82 -6.33 1.35 6.64
CA ILE A 82 -5.11 2.11 6.95
C ILE A 82 -5.27 2.94 8.23
N ASP A 83 -6.44 3.56 8.44
CA ASP A 83 -6.74 4.31 9.67
C ASP A 83 -6.76 3.39 10.89
N LYS A 84 -7.50 2.27 10.81
CA LYS A 84 -7.60 1.28 11.91
C LYS A 84 -6.28 0.64 12.29
N LEU A 85 -5.35 0.52 11.33
CA LEU A 85 -4.01 -0.01 11.54
C LEU A 85 -3.00 1.06 11.99
N GLU A 86 -3.44 2.31 12.11
CA GLU A 86 -2.63 3.48 12.48
C GLU A 86 -1.46 3.71 11.51
N LEU A 87 -1.65 3.40 10.23
CA LEU A 87 -0.60 3.50 9.21
C LEU A 87 -0.61 4.83 8.43
N GLN A 88 -1.65 5.66 8.55
CA GLN A 88 -1.71 6.96 7.88
C GLN A 88 -0.41 7.80 8.00
N PRO A 89 0.18 8.01 9.19
CA PRO A 89 1.38 8.84 9.33
C PRO A 89 2.66 8.17 8.81
N MET A 90 2.57 6.98 8.20
CA MET A 90 3.71 6.33 7.55
C MET A 90 3.86 6.70 6.08
N PHE A 91 2.78 7.13 5.42
CA PHE A 91 2.76 7.30 3.96
C PHE A 91 2.74 8.78 3.55
N VAL A 92 3.65 9.17 2.66
CA VAL A 92 3.73 10.53 2.09
C VAL A 92 2.76 10.73 0.92
N ALA A 93 2.31 9.64 0.28
CA ALA A 93 1.37 9.66 -0.83
C ALA A 93 0.56 8.35 -0.91
N GLN A 94 -0.67 8.43 -1.41
CA GLN A 94 -1.54 7.28 -1.65
C GLN A 94 -2.28 7.48 -2.98
N VAL A 95 -2.14 6.55 -3.92
CA VAL A 95 -2.75 6.64 -5.26
C VAL A 95 -3.62 5.41 -5.53
N ASN A 96 -4.83 5.65 -6.07
CA ASN A 96 -5.67 4.61 -6.63
C ASN A 96 -5.46 4.51 -8.15
N LEU A 97 -4.87 3.41 -8.59
CA LEU A 97 -4.55 3.14 -9.98
C LEU A 97 -5.75 2.63 -10.80
N ALA A 98 -6.83 2.14 -10.16
CA ALA A 98 -8.06 1.77 -10.86
C ALA A 98 -8.78 2.99 -11.43
N LEU A 99 -8.84 4.09 -10.67
CA LEU A 99 -9.40 5.35 -11.14
C LEU A 99 -8.58 5.96 -12.27
N GLN A 100 -7.26 5.79 -12.25
CA GLN A 100 -6.39 6.34 -13.28
C GLN A 100 -6.53 5.57 -14.60
N LEU A 101 -6.69 4.25 -14.58
CA LEU A 101 -6.96 3.43 -15.78
C LEU A 101 -8.29 3.77 -16.48
N VAL A 102 -9.32 4.18 -15.73
CA VAL A 102 -10.58 4.69 -16.30
C VAL A 102 -10.34 6.02 -17.04
N LEU A 103 -9.43 6.87 -16.53
CA LEU A 103 -9.07 8.14 -17.17
C LEU A 103 -8.11 7.96 -18.36
N VAL A 104 -7.35 6.86 -18.46
CA VAL A 104 -6.49 6.56 -19.62
C VAL A 104 -7.22 5.79 -20.74
N HIS A 105 -8.55 5.62 -20.67
CA HIS A 105 -9.37 5.22 -21.82
C HIS A 105 -10.22 6.39 -22.37
N PRO A 106 -9.62 7.39 -23.05
CA PRO A 106 -10.36 8.24 -23.95
C PRO A 106 -10.48 7.53 -25.31
N GLN A 107 -11.72 7.20 -25.71
CA GLN A 107 -12.17 7.03 -27.10
C GLN A 107 -11.47 5.92 -27.94
N ARG A 108 -12.04 4.71 -27.96
CA ARG A 108 -12.00 3.87 -29.17
C ARG A 108 -13.38 3.88 -29.83
N THR A 109 -13.49 4.82 -30.78
CA THR A 109 -14.21 4.72 -32.06
C THR A 109 -15.63 4.15 -32.02
N GLY A 110 -16.60 5.06 -32.18
CA GLY A 110 -17.86 4.70 -32.84
C GLY A 110 -17.57 4.15 -34.25
N ILE A 111 -18.11 2.98 -34.53
CA ILE A 111 -18.43 2.55 -35.88
C ILE A 111 -19.95 2.70 -35.97
N GLN A 112 -20.39 3.64 -36.79
CA GLN A 112 -21.78 3.72 -37.23
C GLN A 112 -22.12 2.40 -37.94
N SER A 113 -23.13 1.69 -37.45
CA SER A 113 -23.78 0.65 -38.23
C SER A 113 -24.53 1.32 -39.37
N ALA A 114 -23.97 1.23 -40.58
CA ALA A 114 -24.74 1.34 -41.81
C ALA A 114 -25.30 -0.05 -42.11
N CYS A 115 -26.61 -0.21 -41.88
CA CYS A 115 -27.57 -1.11 -42.53
C CYS A 115 -28.92 -0.91 -41.83
#